data_AF-A0A3A9FRD0-F1
#
_entry.id   AF-A0A3A9FRD0-F1
#
_cell.length_a   1.000
_cell.length_b   1.000
_cell.length_c   1.000
_cell.angle_alpha   90.00
_cell.angle_beta   90.00
_cell.angle_gamma   90.00
#
_symmetry.space_group_name_H-M   'P 1'
#
loop_
_entity.id
_entity.type
_entity.pdbx_description
1 polymer ?
#
loop_
_entity_poly.entity_id
_entity_poly.type
_entity_poly.pdbx_seq_one_letter_code
_entity_poly.pdbx_strand_id
1 'polypeptide(L)'
;MELSEFLKSLHNDKIMEELIPQLRREKIPLVMWGCGNVADSVFEYLCKEGIKLSGVLVDIDTEYNSYNGIPIYNREKIIEKFDSFNVILGHSQYEKGECLKSEITKVNKVFYVFSVTYRQYDRTPYEEIEKIADRYVRLCNDVEDEQSVKNLLAYLNTRITGDVRYIFNVYKRKMNFYNNDIFRVTEDEVLIDIGAYDGDTIRTFLKESNGKYKKIIALEPDDKNFLR
;
A
#
# COMPACT_ATOMS: atom_id res chain seq x y z
N MET A 1 -9.12 -24.01 11.86
CA MET A 1 -9.72 -22.83 12.50
C MET A 1 -11.22 -23.00 12.54
N GLU A 2 -11.81 -22.83 13.72
CA GLU A 2 -13.27 -22.85 13.91
C GLU A 2 -13.89 -21.47 13.68
N LEU A 3 -15.19 -21.40 13.36
CA LEU A 3 -15.88 -20.12 13.14
C LEU A 3 -15.76 -19.17 14.34
N SER A 4 -15.94 -19.71 15.56
CA SER A 4 -15.85 -18.90 16.78
C SER A 4 -14.44 -18.36 17.05
N GLU A 5 -13.41 -19.09 16.60
CA GLU A 5 -12.01 -18.67 16.68
C GLU A 5 -11.73 -17.56 15.67
N PHE A 6 -12.21 -17.73 14.43
CA PHE A 6 -12.10 -16.72 13.38
C PHE A 6 -12.75 -15.40 13.81
N LEU A 7 -14.00 -15.41 14.28
CA LEU A 7 -14.69 -14.17 14.68
C LEU A 7 -13.98 -13.46 15.84
N LYS A 8 -13.45 -14.22 16.82
CA LYS A 8 -12.65 -13.66 17.93
C LYS A 8 -11.33 -13.02 17.47
N SER A 9 -10.80 -13.41 16.32
CA SER A 9 -9.58 -12.83 15.75
C SER A 9 -9.80 -11.50 15.03
N LEU A 10 -11.07 -11.09 14.85
CA LEU A 10 -11.45 -9.81 14.27
C LEU A 10 -11.67 -8.77 15.37
N HIS A 11 -10.92 -7.67 15.31
CA HIS A 11 -10.89 -6.65 16.37
C HIS A 11 -11.85 -5.49 16.10
N ASN A 12 -13.14 -5.80 15.97
CA ASN A 12 -14.21 -4.81 15.75
C ASN A 12 -14.41 -3.83 16.94
N ASP A 13 -13.74 -4.04 18.06
CA ASP A 13 -13.66 -3.16 19.22
C ASP A 13 -12.55 -2.10 19.11
N LYS A 14 -11.60 -2.26 18.17
CA LYS A 14 -10.41 -1.39 18.02
C LYS A 14 -10.48 -0.47 16.80
N ILE A 15 -11.66 0.08 16.58
CA ILE A 15 -11.98 0.96 15.46
C ILE A 15 -11.19 2.28 15.61
N MET A 16 -10.32 2.58 14.64
CA MET A 16 -9.57 3.83 14.59
C MET A 16 -10.51 5.02 14.36
N GLU A 17 -10.09 6.22 14.74
CA GLU A 17 -10.78 7.41 14.28
C GLU A 17 -10.63 7.55 12.75
N GLU A 18 -11.66 8.04 12.07
CA GLU A 18 -11.60 8.33 10.63
C GLU A 18 -10.50 9.35 10.31
N LEU A 19 -9.84 9.18 9.16
CA LEU A 19 -8.69 9.99 8.77
C LEU A 19 -9.06 11.47 8.54
N ILE A 20 -10.16 11.72 7.82
CA ILE A 20 -10.51 13.08 7.39
C ILE A 20 -10.84 14.00 8.59
N PRO A 21 -11.64 13.60 9.58
CA PRO A 21 -11.83 14.38 10.80
C PRO A 21 -10.52 14.72 11.52
N GLN A 22 -9.57 13.78 11.57
CA GLN A 22 -8.25 14.03 12.16
C GLN A 22 -7.51 15.12 11.37
N LEU A 23 -7.40 14.98 10.05
CA LEU A 23 -6.73 15.94 9.19
C LEU A 23 -7.36 17.34 9.27
N ARG A 24 -8.69 17.45 9.38
CA ARG A 24 -9.39 18.75 9.51
C ARG A 24 -9.06 19.50 10.81
N ARG A 25 -8.66 18.79 11.87
CA ARG A 25 -8.26 19.40 13.16
C ARG A 25 -6.83 19.91 13.14
N GLU A 26 -5.98 19.33 12.32
CA GLU A 26 -4.58 19.75 12.21
C GLU A 26 -4.46 21.20 11.71
N LYS A 27 -3.51 21.95 12.27
CA LYS A 27 -3.28 23.37 11.98
C LYS A 27 -1.92 23.67 11.37
N ILE A 28 -1.08 22.65 11.25
CA ILE A 28 0.25 22.75 10.65
C ILE A 28 0.23 22.18 9.22
N PRO A 29 1.23 22.51 8.38
CA PRO A 29 1.31 22.02 7.00
C PRO A 29 1.17 20.50 6.89
N LEU A 30 0.43 20.04 5.87
CA LEU A 30 0.34 18.63 5.52
C LEU A 30 1.14 18.37 4.25
N VAL A 31 2.11 17.47 4.34
CA VAL A 31 3.00 17.07 3.25
C VAL A 31 2.66 15.65 2.84
N MET A 32 2.54 15.39 1.54
CA MET A 32 2.43 14.01 1.05
C MET A 32 3.82 13.45 0.74
N TRP A 33 4.13 12.25 1.20
CA TRP A 33 5.41 11.59 0.89
C TRP A 33 5.24 10.59 -0.24
N GLY A 34 5.83 10.90 -1.40
CA GLY A 34 5.71 10.12 -2.63
C GLY A 34 4.89 10.81 -3.72
N CYS A 35 5.18 10.47 -4.97
CA CYS A 35 4.58 11.06 -6.17
C CYS A 35 4.30 10.02 -7.27
N GLY A 36 4.03 8.76 -6.89
CA GLY A 36 3.66 7.68 -7.81
C GLY A 36 2.15 7.37 -7.78
N ASN A 37 1.74 6.22 -8.33
CA ASN A 37 0.32 5.85 -8.48
C ASN A 37 -0.49 5.86 -7.17
N VAL A 38 0.12 5.50 -6.04
CA VAL A 38 -0.53 5.58 -4.73
C VAL A 38 -0.75 7.04 -4.33
N ALA A 39 0.22 7.93 -4.61
CA ALA A 39 0.11 9.36 -4.37
C ALA A 39 -1.04 9.96 -5.17
N ASP A 40 -1.26 9.53 -6.42
CA ASP A 40 -2.41 9.97 -7.22
C ASP A 40 -3.74 9.65 -6.54
N SER A 41 -3.86 8.42 -6.02
CA SER A 41 -5.08 7.97 -5.35
C SER A 41 -5.31 8.66 -4.01
N VAL A 42 -4.24 8.95 -3.26
CA VAL A 42 -4.28 9.72 -2.01
C VAL A 42 -4.63 11.18 -2.30
N PHE A 43 -3.97 11.80 -3.28
CA PHE A 43 -4.22 13.18 -3.68
C PHE A 43 -5.68 13.38 -4.09
N GLU A 44 -6.21 12.49 -4.92
CA GLU A 44 -7.61 12.52 -5.32
C GLU A 44 -8.57 12.43 -4.13
N TYR A 45 -8.28 11.54 -3.18
CA TYR A 45 -9.07 11.43 -1.95
C TYR A 45 -9.06 12.73 -1.14
N LEU A 46 -7.88 13.32 -0.93
CA LEU A 46 -7.73 14.58 -0.21
C LEU A 46 -8.47 15.73 -0.92
N CYS A 47 -8.36 15.81 -2.25
CA CYS A 47 -9.08 16.80 -3.05
C CYS A 47 -10.59 16.68 -2.91
N LYS A 48 -11.13 15.46 -3.00
CA LYS A 48 -12.56 15.19 -2.81
C LYS A 48 -13.05 15.67 -1.44
N GLU A 49 -12.23 15.53 -0.41
CA GLU A 49 -12.54 15.89 0.98
C GLU A 49 -12.20 17.33 1.35
N GLY A 50 -11.69 18.11 0.40
CA GLY A 50 -11.30 19.51 0.58
C GLY A 50 -10.02 19.71 1.42
N ILE A 51 -9.20 18.67 1.57
CA ILE A 51 -7.92 18.74 2.30
C ILE A 51 -6.82 19.21 1.35
N LYS A 52 -6.08 20.23 1.76
CA LYS A 52 -5.00 20.81 0.96
C LYS A 52 -3.63 20.31 1.43
N LEU A 53 -2.79 19.93 0.48
CA LEU A 53 -1.37 19.67 0.71
C LEU A 53 -0.58 20.98 0.62
N SER A 54 0.43 21.10 1.46
CA SER A 54 1.39 22.21 1.47
C SER A 54 2.69 21.89 0.72
N GLY A 55 2.93 20.61 0.41
CA GLY A 55 4.11 20.14 -0.30
C GLY A 55 4.07 18.65 -0.57
N VAL A 56 4.96 18.19 -1.45
CA VAL A 56 5.24 16.77 -1.68
C VAL A 56 6.70 16.50 -1.34
N LEU A 57 6.95 15.50 -0.49
CA LEU A 57 8.29 15.01 -0.18
C LEU A 57 8.63 13.84 -1.11
N VAL A 58 9.85 13.84 -1.65
CA VAL A 58 10.43 12.70 -2.39
C VAL A 58 11.84 12.41 -1.87
N ASP A 59 12.24 11.13 -1.90
CA ASP A 59 13.59 10.71 -1.47
C ASP A 59 14.65 10.84 -2.57
N ILE A 60 14.22 10.98 -3.83
CA ILE A 60 15.12 11.09 -4.98
C ILE A 60 15.07 12.51 -5.54
N ASP A 61 16.20 12.98 -6.07
CA ASP A 61 16.18 14.17 -6.90
C ASP A 61 15.32 13.90 -8.14
N THR A 62 14.52 14.89 -8.49
CA THR A 62 13.61 14.82 -9.61
C THR A 62 13.76 16.08 -10.44
N GLU A 63 13.66 15.94 -11.76
CA GLU A 63 13.60 17.07 -12.68
C GLU A 63 12.29 17.86 -12.55
N TYR A 64 11.28 17.27 -11.91
CA TYR A 64 9.98 17.88 -11.68
C TYR A 64 9.99 18.73 -10.40
N ASN A 65 9.66 20.02 -10.54
CA ASN A 65 9.57 20.92 -9.39
C ASN A 65 8.20 20.93 -8.72
N SER A 66 7.20 20.26 -9.32
CA SER A 66 5.83 20.23 -8.81
C SER A 66 5.09 18.95 -9.17
N TYR A 67 4.17 18.54 -8.30
CA TYR A 67 3.23 17.45 -8.47
C TYR A 67 1.80 18.03 -8.41
N ASN A 68 1.04 17.96 -9.51
CA ASN A 68 -0.29 18.59 -9.61
C ASN A 68 -0.32 20.06 -9.15
N GLY A 69 0.72 20.82 -9.48
CA GLY A 69 0.89 22.22 -9.07
C GLY A 69 1.36 22.43 -7.62
N ILE A 70 1.52 21.36 -6.83
CA ILE A 70 2.07 21.40 -5.47
C ILE A 70 3.60 21.31 -5.53
N PRO A 71 4.34 22.17 -4.83
CA PRO A 71 5.81 22.11 -4.82
C PRO A 71 6.34 20.76 -4.32
N ILE A 72 7.35 20.24 -5.02
CA ILE A 72 8.11 19.06 -4.60
C ILE A 72 9.36 19.50 -3.84
N TYR A 73 9.65 18.79 -2.75
CA TYR A 73 10.82 18.99 -1.90
C TYR A 73 11.56 17.68 -1.71
N ASN A 74 12.89 17.75 -1.72
CA ASN A 74 13.72 16.72 -1.10
C ASN A 74 13.84 17.00 0.42
N ARG A 75 14.53 16.12 1.15
CA ARG A 75 14.65 16.20 2.62
C ARG A 75 15.25 17.51 3.11
N GLU A 76 16.30 18.01 2.47
CA GLU A 76 16.96 19.25 2.86
C GLU A 76 16.02 20.45 2.71
N LYS A 77 15.42 20.61 1.52
CA LYS A 77 14.54 21.73 1.21
C LYS A 77 13.28 21.74 2.08
N ILE A 78 12.73 20.57 2.42
CA ILE A 78 11.51 20.53 3.24
C ILE A 78 11.79 20.91 4.69
N ILE A 79 12.96 20.53 5.22
CA ILE A 79 13.40 20.90 6.57
C ILE A 79 13.66 22.41 6.62
N GLU A 80 14.24 23.00 5.57
CA GLU A 80 14.38 24.46 5.50
C GLU A 80 13.03 25.18 5.35
N LYS A 81 12.09 24.59 4.62
CA LYS A 81 10.82 25.22 4.27
C LYS A 81 9.83 25.32 5.43
N PHE A 82 9.74 24.30 6.28
CA PHE A 82 8.74 24.20 7.34
C PHE A 82 9.40 24.03 8.70
N ASP A 83 8.91 24.73 9.72
CA ASP A 83 9.38 24.55 11.11
C ASP A 83 8.82 23.28 11.76
N SER A 84 7.62 22.90 11.37
CA SER A 84 7.01 21.62 11.70
C SER A 84 5.93 21.29 10.68
N PHE A 85 5.75 20.00 10.36
CA PHE A 85 4.75 19.55 9.41
C PHE A 85 4.24 18.14 9.73
N ASN A 86 3.02 17.86 9.31
CA ASN A 86 2.46 16.52 9.27
C ASN A 86 2.78 15.86 7.93
N VAL A 87 2.87 14.54 7.92
CA VAL A 87 3.10 13.75 6.72
C VAL A 87 1.91 12.81 6.49
N ILE A 88 1.47 12.66 5.26
CA ILE A 88 0.60 11.57 4.81
C ILE A 88 1.33 10.74 3.77
N LEU A 89 1.28 9.41 3.88
CA LEU A 89 2.02 8.55 2.95
C LEU A 89 1.29 8.44 1.60
N GLY A 90 2.03 8.75 0.53
CA GLY A 90 1.64 8.61 -0.87
C GLY A 90 2.31 7.42 -1.57
N HIS A 91 2.76 6.41 -0.80
CA HIS A 91 3.36 5.19 -1.31
C HIS A 91 3.03 3.99 -0.42
N SER A 92 3.14 2.76 -0.94
CA SER A 92 2.79 1.52 -0.23
C SER A 92 3.85 1.02 0.76
N GLN A 93 5.04 1.64 0.83
CA GLN A 93 6.08 1.33 1.84
C GLN A 93 5.72 1.95 3.20
N TYR A 94 4.59 1.54 3.77
CA TYR A 94 4.04 2.12 4.99
C TYR A 94 4.95 1.95 6.22
N GLU A 95 5.76 0.90 6.26
CA GLU A 95 6.74 0.66 7.33
C GLU A 95 7.74 1.80 7.50
N LYS A 96 8.05 2.54 6.41
CA LYS A 96 8.94 3.71 6.46
C LYS A 96 8.36 4.87 7.25
N GLY A 97 7.03 4.95 7.37
CA GLY A 97 6.36 5.98 8.15
C GLY A 97 6.70 5.92 9.65
N GLU A 98 6.94 4.73 10.18
CA GLU A 98 7.29 4.52 11.60
C GLU A 98 8.67 5.12 11.95
N CYS A 99 9.63 5.05 11.02
CA CYS A 99 10.97 5.59 11.20
C CYS A 99 11.07 7.09 10.86
N LEU A 100 10.13 7.63 10.08
CA LEU A 100 10.25 8.97 9.51
C LEU A 100 10.47 10.07 10.56
N LYS A 101 9.78 9.99 11.71
CA LYS A 101 9.96 10.96 12.81
C LYS A 101 11.37 10.95 13.40
N SER A 102 12.02 9.79 13.40
CA SER A 102 13.41 9.67 13.88
C SER A 102 14.41 10.18 12.84
N GLU A 103 14.07 10.12 11.55
CA GLU A 103 14.89 10.62 10.45
C GLU A 103 14.74 12.14 10.25
N ILE A 104 13.54 12.67 10.46
CA ILE A 104 13.19 14.09 10.24
C ILE A 104 12.48 14.63 11.48
N THR A 105 13.25 15.30 12.35
CA THR A 105 12.77 15.82 13.65
C THR A 105 11.63 16.83 13.55
N LYS A 106 11.48 17.49 12.39
CA LYS A 106 10.39 18.46 12.13
C LYS A 106 9.03 17.79 11.83
N VAL A 107 8.99 16.46 11.63
CA VAL A 107 7.75 15.71 11.40
C VAL A 107 6.97 15.54 12.71
N ASN A 108 5.80 16.15 12.79
CA ASN A 108 4.93 16.13 13.97
C ASN A 108 4.06 14.87 14.05
N LYS A 109 3.38 14.50 12.96
CA LYS A 109 2.56 13.28 12.85
C LYS A 109 2.71 12.66 11.47
N VAL A 110 2.53 11.35 11.42
CA VAL A 110 2.46 10.57 10.19
C VAL A 110 1.06 9.96 10.10
N PHE A 111 0.41 10.18 8.97
CA PHE A 111 -0.91 9.69 8.64
C PHE A 111 -0.82 8.65 7.54
N TYR A 112 -1.73 7.68 7.59
CA TYR A 112 -1.82 6.59 6.65
C TYR A 112 -3.22 6.53 6.06
N VAL A 113 -3.32 6.28 4.76
CA VAL A 113 -4.59 5.89 4.14
C VAL A 113 -4.59 4.37 4.06
N PHE A 114 -5.40 3.70 4.86
CA PHE A 114 -5.36 2.23 4.95
C PHE A 114 -5.85 1.52 3.69
N SER A 115 -6.62 2.21 2.84
CA SER A 115 -7.02 1.71 1.53
C SER A 115 -7.26 2.84 0.54
N VAL A 116 -6.69 2.70 -0.65
CA VAL A 116 -6.94 3.56 -1.81
C VAL A 116 -7.34 2.75 -3.04
N THR A 117 -7.36 1.42 -2.91
CA THR A 117 -7.59 0.49 -4.02
C THR A 117 -8.98 0.70 -4.58
N TYR A 118 -9.08 0.91 -5.89
CA TYR A 118 -10.35 1.17 -6.58
C TYR A 118 -11.17 2.31 -5.94
N ARG A 119 -10.52 3.31 -5.34
CA ARG A 119 -11.16 4.45 -4.66
C ARG A 119 -12.03 4.04 -3.47
N GLN A 120 -11.73 2.90 -2.86
CA GLN A 120 -12.36 2.45 -1.62
C GLN A 120 -11.59 2.99 -0.42
N TYR A 121 -12.07 4.09 0.15
CA TYR A 121 -11.44 4.74 1.30
C TYR A 121 -12.09 4.35 2.64
N ASP A 122 -13.31 3.81 2.59
CA ASP A 122 -14.08 3.45 3.76
C ASP A 122 -13.70 2.08 4.30
N ARG A 123 -13.89 1.93 5.61
CA ARG A 123 -13.71 0.66 6.31
C ARG A 123 -14.77 -0.34 5.87
N THR A 124 -14.45 -1.60 6.02
CA THR A 124 -15.43 -2.67 5.83
C THR A 124 -16.15 -2.88 7.16
N PRO A 125 -17.49 -2.69 7.23
CA PRO A 125 -18.24 -2.98 8.44
C PRO A 125 -18.04 -4.43 8.86
N TYR A 126 -17.89 -4.67 10.16
CA TYR A 126 -17.66 -6.00 10.70
C TYR A 126 -18.79 -6.97 10.30
N GLU A 127 -20.03 -6.49 10.30
CA GLU A 127 -21.22 -7.26 9.98
C GLU A 127 -21.20 -7.80 8.54
N GLU A 128 -20.58 -7.08 7.60
CA GLU A 128 -20.41 -7.55 6.22
C GLU A 128 -19.43 -8.71 6.12
N ILE A 129 -18.40 -8.75 6.97
CA ILE A 129 -17.46 -9.88 7.05
C ILE A 129 -18.10 -11.04 7.79
N GLU A 130 -18.82 -10.78 8.88
CA GLU A 130 -19.50 -11.81 9.68
C GLU A 130 -20.50 -12.61 8.84
N LYS A 131 -21.30 -11.95 8.00
CA LYS A 131 -22.26 -12.59 7.07
C LYS A 131 -21.64 -13.65 6.15
N ILE A 132 -20.35 -13.51 5.85
CA ILE A 132 -19.61 -14.41 4.96
C ILE A 132 -18.45 -15.13 5.66
N ALA A 133 -18.43 -15.13 7.00
CA ALA A 133 -17.32 -15.65 7.80
C ALA A 133 -16.99 -17.12 7.46
N ASP A 134 -17.99 -17.95 7.17
CA ASP A 134 -17.77 -19.34 6.75
C ASP A 134 -16.88 -19.47 5.50
N ARG A 135 -16.91 -18.49 4.59
CA ARG A 135 -16.02 -18.48 3.41
C ARG A 135 -14.57 -18.20 3.81
N TYR A 136 -14.35 -17.29 4.75
CA TYR A 136 -13.02 -17.01 5.28
C TYR A 136 -12.49 -18.17 6.12
N VAL A 137 -13.34 -18.80 6.94
CA VAL A 137 -12.97 -20.00 7.70
C VAL A 137 -12.54 -21.12 6.77
N ARG A 138 -13.28 -21.38 5.69
CA ARG A 138 -12.86 -22.34 4.66
C ARG A 138 -11.50 -21.98 4.08
N LEU A 139 -11.31 -20.73 3.65
CA LEU A 139 -10.01 -20.27 3.14
C LEU A 139 -8.87 -20.45 4.15
N CYS A 140 -9.09 -20.14 5.44
CA CYS A 140 -8.10 -20.37 6.49
C CYS A 140 -7.73 -21.84 6.68
N ASN A 141 -8.65 -22.76 6.36
CA ASN A 141 -8.43 -24.20 6.47
C ASN A 141 -7.86 -24.81 5.16
N ASP A 142 -8.01 -24.13 4.04
CA ASP A 142 -7.55 -24.57 2.72
C ASP A 142 -6.08 -24.17 2.42
N VAL A 143 -5.56 -23.14 3.09
CA VAL A 143 -4.15 -22.73 2.96
C VAL A 143 -3.21 -23.63 3.76
N GLU A 144 -2.03 -23.92 3.21
CA GLU A 144 -1.07 -24.85 3.81
C GLU A 144 -0.33 -24.26 5.02
N ASP A 145 -0.06 -22.95 5.02
CA ASP A 145 0.81 -22.31 5.99
C ASP A 145 0.09 -21.33 6.92
N GLU A 146 0.52 -21.29 8.19
CA GLU A 146 -0.03 -20.40 9.21
C GLU A 146 0.21 -18.91 8.88
N GLN A 147 1.25 -18.59 8.09
CA GLN A 147 1.55 -17.21 7.71
C GLN A 147 0.49 -16.65 6.75
N SER A 148 -0.01 -17.46 5.82
CA SER A 148 -1.13 -17.09 4.95
C SER A 148 -2.38 -16.74 5.74
N VAL A 149 -2.71 -17.52 6.79
CA VAL A 149 -3.80 -17.20 7.71
C VAL A 149 -3.55 -15.88 8.44
N LYS A 150 -2.34 -15.67 8.99
CA LYS A 150 -1.96 -14.41 9.67
C LYS A 150 -2.07 -13.20 8.74
N ASN A 151 -1.64 -13.33 7.49
CA ASN A 151 -1.73 -12.27 6.48
C ASN A 151 -3.18 -11.93 6.15
N LEU A 152 -4.05 -12.93 6.00
CA LEU A 152 -5.48 -12.73 5.77
C LEU A 152 -6.13 -12.00 6.95
N LEU A 153 -5.88 -12.45 8.18
CA LEU A 153 -6.43 -11.81 9.38
C LEU A 153 -5.91 -10.38 9.56
N ALA A 154 -4.63 -10.12 9.26
CA ALA A 154 -4.08 -8.78 9.28
C ALA A 154 -4.78 -7.87 8.25
N TYR A 155 -5.00 -8.36 7.02
CA TYR A 155 -5.74 -7.62 6.00
C TYR A 155 -7.17 -7.29 6.44
N LEU A 156 -7.92 -8.29 6.95
CA LEU A 156 -9.29 -8.08 7.43
C LEU A 156 -9.34 -7.09 8.59
N ASN A 157 -8.43 -7.24 9.56
CA ASN A 157 -8.35 -6.31 10.69
C ASN A 157 -7.99 -4.89 10.24
N THR A 158 -7.10 -4.70 9.26
CA THR A 158 -6.85 -3.37 8.67
C THR A 158 -8.11 -2.80 8.03
N ARG A 159 -8.89 -3.61 7.29
CA ARG A 159 -10.14 -3.15 6.66
C ARG A 159 -11.23 -2.80 7.67
N ILE A 160 -11.37 -3.57 8.75
CA ILE A 160 -12.36 -3.35 9.81
C ILE A 160 -12.00 -2.12 10.65
N THR A 161 -10.75 -2.06 11.10
CA THR A 161 -10.33 -1.06 12.10
C THR A 161 -9.90 0.25 11.45
N GLY A 162 -9.37 0.21 10.23
CA GLY A 162 -8.64 1.32 9.60
C GLY A 162 -7.17 1.41 10.03
N ASP A 163 -6.65 0.42 10.77
CA ASP A 163 -5.29 0.42 11.29
C ASP A 163 -4.31 -0.34 10.37
N VAL A 164 -3.37 0.38 9.75
CA VAL A 164 -2.34 -0.21 8.89
C VAL A 164 -1.30 -1.04 9.65
N ARG A 165 -1.19 -0.87 10.98
CA ARG A 165 -0.18 -1.56 11.79
C ARG A 165 -0.37 -3.07 11.84
N TYR A 166 -1.58 -3.58 11.58
CA TYR A 166 -1.79 -5.02 11.41
C TYR A 166 -0.95 -5.59 10.27
N ILE A 167 -0.78 -4.84 9.17
CA ILE A 167 0.08 -5.26 8.05
C ILE A 167 1.55 -5.24 8.46
N PHE A 168 1.99 -4.25 9.26
CA PHE A 168 3.40 -4.12 9.64
C PHE A 168 3.87 -5.33 10.45
N ASN A 169 3.00 -5.86 11.31
CA ASN A 169 3.31 -7.01 12.16
C ASN A 169 3.51 -8.32 11.38
N VAL A 170 2.99 -8.40 10.14
CA VAL A 170 3.10 -9.59 9.30
C VAL A 170 4.03 -9.40 8.10
N TYR A 171 4.43 -8.15 7.81
CA TYR A 171 5.41 -7.84 6.78
C TYR A 171 6.82 -8.23 7.22
N LYS A 172 7.40 -9.25 6.57
CA LYS A 172 8.74 -9.75 6.91
C LYS A 172 9.85 -9.05 6.14
N ARG A 173 9.69 -8.96 4.82
CA ARG A 173 10.67 -8.42 3.89
C ARG A 173 10.00 -8.07 2.57
N LYS A 174 10.70 -7.30 1.75
CA LYS A 174 10.28 -7.05 0.37
C LYS A 174 10.28 -8.37 -0.40
N MET A 175 9.13 -8.70 -0.99
CA MET A 175 8.90 -9.88 -1.84
C MET A 175 8.31 -9.41 -3.16
N ASN A 176 8.38 -10.26 -4.19
CA ASN A 176 7.68 -10.06 -5.45
C ASN A 176 7.02 -11.38 -5.91
N PHE A 177 6.36 -11.38 -7.06
CA PHE A 177 5.66 -12.56 -7.58
C PHE A 177 6.56 -13.80 -7.72
N TYR A 178 7.86 -13.62 -7.97
CA TYR A 178 8.81 -14.67 -8.33
C TYR A 178 9.88 -14.93 -7.26
N ASN A 179 10.06 -13.99 -6.33
CA ASN A 179 10.91 -14.09 -5.15
C ASN A 179 10.05 -14.02 -3.90
N ASN A 180 9.62 -15.21 -3.47
CA ASN A 180 8.73 -15.42 -2.33
C ASN A 180 9.05 -16.74 -1.60
N ASP A 181 8.28 -17.04 -0.56
CA ASP A 181 8.48 -18.23 0.29
C ASP A 181 7.73 -19.47 -0.20
N ILE A 182 6.85 -19.34 -1.21
CA ILE A 182 5.92 -20.37 -1.68
C ILE A 182 6.52 -21.22 -2.81
N PHE A 183 7.18 -20.58 -3.77
CA PHE A 183 7.81 -21.29 -4.89
C PHE A 183 9.08 -20.57 -5.37
N ARG A 184 9.84 -21.25 -6.24
CA ARG A 184 11.05 -20.71 -6.86
C ARG A 184 10.93 -20.84 -8.38
N VAL A 185 11.28 -19.78 -9.08
CA VAL A 185 11.38 -19.78 -10.54
C VAL A 185 12.58 -20.62 -10.98
N THR A 186 12.36 -21.49 -11.95
CA THR A 186 13.39 -22.34 -12.56
C THR A 186 13.68 -21.90 -14.00
N GLU A 187 14.56 -22.62 -14.71
CA GLU A 187 14.78 -22.40 -16.15
C GLU A 187 13.69 -23.01 -17.05
N ASP A 188 12.74 -23.74 -16.45
CA ASP A 188 11.73 -24.52 -17.17
C ASP A 188 10.35 -23.86 -17.25
N GLU A 189 10.21 -22.63 -16.74
CA GLU A 189 8.92 -21.96 -16.64
C GLU A 189 8.34 -21.53 -17.99
N VAL A 190 7.01 -21.60 -18.07
CA VAL A 190 6.22 -20.92 -19.10
C VAL A 190 5.41 -19.83 -18.40
N LEU A 191 5.83 -18.58 -18.54
CA LEU A 191 5.10 -17.44 -17.98
C LEU A 191 3.96 -17.06 -18.92
N ILE A 192 2.75 -16.97 -18.37
CA ILE A 192 1.60 -16.35 -19.04
C ILE A 192 1.28 -15.07 -18.27
N ASP A 193 1.54 -13.92 -18.88
CA ASP A 193 1.29 -12.60 -18.31
C ASP A 193 0.05 -11.98 -18.96
N ILE A 194 -1.04 -11.90 -18.18
CA ILE A 194 -2.36 -11.41 -18.64
C ILE A 194 -2.56 -10.01 -18.08
N GLY A 195 -2.59 -9.01 -18.97
CA GLY A 195 -2.49 -7.60 -18.61
C GLY A 195 -1.03 -7.18 -18.46
N ALA A 196 -0.20 -7.50 -19.46
CA ALA A 196 1.24 -7.32 -19.41
C ALA A 196 1.69 -5.85 -19.31
N TYR A 197 0.79 -4.88 -19.50
CA TYR A 197 1.06 -3.45 -19.42
C TYR A 197 2.27 -3.06 -20.27
N ASP A 198 3.34 -2.55 -19.66
CA ASP A 198 4.60 -2.20 -20.33
C ASP A 198 5.68 -3.29 -20.16
N GLY A 199 5.32 -4.48 -19.68
CA GLY A 199 6.21 -5.61 -19.44
C GLY A 199 7.01 -5.56 -18.12
N ASP A 200 6.59 -4.77 -17.14
CA ASP A 200 7.27 -4.66 -15.83
C ASP A 200 7.32 -5.99 -15.06
N THR A 201 6.23 -6.76 -15.13
CA THR A 201 6.13 -8.09 -14.53
C THR A 201 7.06 -9.07 -15.23
N ILE A 202 7.11 -9.05 -16.58
CA ILE A 202 8.08 -9.82 -17.37
C ILE A 202 9.53 -9.44 -17.02
N ARG A 203 9.86 -8.15 -16.91
CA ARG A 203 11.22 -7.73 -16.50
C ARG A 203 11.58 -8.26 -15.12
N THR A 204 10.63 -8.27 -14.18
CA THR A 204 10.83 -8.86 -12.86
C THR A 204 11.08 -10.37 -12.97
N PHE A 205 10.29 -11.09 -13.77
CA PHE A 205 10.48 -12.51 -14.02
C PHE A 205 11.86 -12.83 -14.62
N LEU A 206 12.28 -12.07 -15.64
CA LEU A 206 13.58 -12.24 -16.29
C LEU A 206 14.74 -12.03 -15.31
N LYS A 207 14.60 -11.06 -14.38
CA LYS A 207 15.60 -10.84 -13.34
C LYS A 207 15.71 -12.04 -12.39
N GLU A 208 14.58 -12.55 -11.89
CA GLU A 208 14.58 -13.66 -10.92
C GLU A 208 14.92 -15.02 -11.56
N SER A 209 14.65 -15.19 -12.87
CA SER A 209 15.02 -16.38 -13.66
C SER A 209 16.42 -16.33 -14.26
N ASN A 210 17.17 -15.23 -14.06
CA ASN A 210 18.43 -14.96 -14.78
C ASN A 210 18.28 -15.07 -16.31
N GLY A 211 17.12 -14.68 -16.84
CA GLY A 211 16.79 -14.70 -18.26
C GLY A 211 16.54 -16.10 -18.84
N LYS A 212 16.44 -17.14 -18.00
CA LYS A 212 16.22 -18.52 -18.45
C LYS A 212 14.78 -18.96 -18.26
N TYR A 213 14.13 -19.39 -19.34
CA TYR A 213 12.74 -19.83 -19.33
C TYR A 213 12.44 -20.61 -20.61
N LYS A 214 11.34 -21.36 -20.64
CA LYS A 214 10.88 -22.03 -21.87
C LYS A 214 10.14 -21.09 -22.79
N LYS A 215 9.20 -20.31 -22.26
CA LYS A 215 8.36 -19.41 -23.05
C LYS A 215 7.76 -18.29 -22.19
N ILE A 216 7.55 -17.13 -22.79
CA ILE A 216 6.72 -16.06 -22.25
C ILE A 216 5.56 -15.83 -23.23
N ILE A 217 4.34 -15.77 -22.70
CA ILE A 217 3.13 -15.41 -23.43
C ILE A 217 2.57 -14.15 -22.75
N ALA A 218 2.70 -13.01 -23.42
CA ALA A 218 2.20 -11.73 -22.93
C ALA A 218 0.91 -11.36 -23.66
N LEU A 219 -0.10 -10.94 -22.91
CA LEU A 219 -1.40 -10.51 -23.44
C LEU A 219 -1.69 -9.11 -22.87
N GLU A 220 -1.81 -8.11 -23.75
CA GLU A 220 -2.16 -6.74 -23.36
C GLU A 220 -3.23 -6.21 -24.32
N PRO A 221 -4.47 -5.95 -23.84
CA PRO A 221 -5.55 -5.49 -24.69
C PRO A 221 -5.56 -3.97 -24.96
N ASP A 222 -4.89 -3.15 -24.14
CA ASP A 222 -4.80 -1.70 -24.40
C ASP A 222 -3.77 -1.41 -25.49
N ASP A 223 -4.20 -0.81 -26.59
CA ASP A 223 -3.34 -0.52 -27.75
C ASP A 223 -2.11 0.32 -27.39
N LYS A 224 -2.22 1.25 -26.43
CA LYS A 224 -1.09 2.11 -26.07
C LYS A 224 -0.05 1.35 -25.26
N ASN A 225 -0.49 0.50 -24.34
CA ASN A 225 0.40 -0.36 -23.56
C ASN A 225 1.01 -1.45 -24.43
N PHE A 226 0.23 -2.05 -25.32
CA PHE A 226 0.69 -3.08 -26.25
C PHE A 226 1.86 -2.62 -27.15
N LEU A 227 1.89 -1.32 -27.48
CA LEU A 227 2.95 -0.72 -28.31
C LEU A 227 4.20 -0.29 -27.54
N ARG A 228 4.23 -0.41 -26.20
CA ARG A 228 5.37 0.01 -25.36
C ARG A 228 6.49 -1.01 -25.29
#